data_AF-A0A8T5T7K0-F1
#
_entry.id   AF-A0A8T5T7K0-F1
#
_cell.length_a   1.000
_cell.length_b   1.000
_cell.length_c   1.000
_cell.angle_alpha   90.00
_cell.angle_beta   90.00
_cell.angle_gamma   90.00
#
_symmetry.space_group_name_H-M   'P 1'
#
loop_
_entity.id
_entity.type
_entity.pdbx_description
1 polymer ?
#
loop_
_entity_poly.entity_id
_entity_poly.type
_entity_poly.pdbx_seq_one_letter_code
_entity_poly.pdbx_strand_id
1 'polypeptide(L)'
;PRTIEEVKKWFEPKKEEVKTDVDFLIYHKNDKKKIGMVRLTDIQWLNRNANIFTVIGESEYWGKGIAVEAGKLMITYAFEELNLHKIHTSIYTPNERSLKAAAKLGLVEEAVLREEIYIDGVHVDNHKFAVFKEDWLNLNNNEIK
;
A
#
# COMPACT_ATOMS: atom_id res chain seq x y z
N PRO A 1 -22.53 -8.01 38.16
CA PRO A 1 -23.72 -7.99 37.28
C PRO A 1 -23.55 -6.89 36.22
N ARG A 2 -23.76 -7.20 34.94
CA ARG A 2 -23.69 -6.19 33.88
C ARG A 2 -24.86 -5.21 33.98
N THR A 3 -24.66 -3.97 33.57
CA THR A 3 -25.72 -2.94 33.60
C THR A 3 -26.73 -3.16 32.47
N ILE A 4 -27.93 -2.61 32.62
CA ILE A 4 -28.96 -2.62 31.56
C ILE A 4 -28.44 -1.93 30.28
N GLU A 5 -27.57 -0.93 30.41
CA GLU A 5 -26.93 -0.24 29.28
C GLU A 5 -25.93 -1.12 28.53
N GLU A 6 -25.13 -1.93 29.23
CA GLU A 6 -24.21 -2.88 28.61
C GLU A 6 -24.96 -3.98 27.83
N VAL A 7 -26.09 -4.44 28.36
CA VAL A 7 -26.96 -5.42 27.67
C VAL A 7 -27.62 -4.79 26.44
N LYS A 8 -28.03 -3.52 26.50
CA LYS A 8 -28.62 -2.81 25.33
C LYS A 8 -27.64 -2.68 24.16
N LYS A 9 -26.36 -2.39 24.43
CA LYS A 9 -25.31 -2.32 23.39
C LYS A 9 -25.14 -3.62 22.59
N TRP A 10 -25.55 -4.76 23.14
CA TRP A 10 -25.48 -6.04 22.43
C TRP A 10 -26.58 -6.22 21.38
N PHE A 11 -27.68 -5.48 21.50
CA PHE A 11 -28.82 -5.51 20.57
C PHE A 11 -28.84 -4.32 19.63
N GLU A 12 -27.95 -3.34 19.80
CA GLU A 12 -27.72 -2.31 18.79
C GLU A 12 -27.10 -2.97 17.55
N PRO A 13 -27.60 -2.66 16.33
CA PRO A 13 -26.97 -3.14 15.11
C PRO A 13 -25.51 -2.70 15.15
N LYS A 14 -24.59 -3.67 15.09
CA LYS A 14 -23.16 -3.37 15.01
C LYS A 14 -22.98 -2.42 13.83
N LYS A 15 -22.44 -1.23 14.09
CA LYS A 15 -22.00 -0.35 12.99
C LYS A 15 -21.07 -1.19 12.14
N GLU A 16 -21.34 -1.25 10.84
CA GLU A 16 -20.38 -1.83 9.90
C GLU A 16 -19.04 -1.15 10.16
N GLU A 17 -18.04 -1.95 10.50
CA GLU A 17 -16.71 -1.42 10.72
C GLU A 17 -16.23 -0.81 9.40
N VAL A 18 -15.85 0.46 9.46
CA VAL A 18 -15.29 1.15 8.30
C VAL A 18 -14.00 0.42 7.94
N LYS A 19 -13.95 -0.15 6.74
CA LYS A 19 -12.76 -0.89 6.29
C LYS A 19 -11.57 0.05 6.23
N THR A 20 -10.50 -0.33 6.92
CA THR A 20 -9.22 0.38 6.91
C THR A 20 -8.18 -0.29 6.02
N ASP A 21 -8.54 -1.41 5.40
CA ASP A 21 -7.66 -2.19 4.54
C ASP A 21 -8.41 -2.64 3.27
N VAL A 22 -7.68 -2.68 2.15
CA VAL A 22 -8.16 -3.21 0.87
C VAL A 22 -7.10 -4.12 0.29
N ASP A 23 -7.48 -5.37 0.00
CA ASP A 23 -6.56 -6.41 -0.46
C ASP A 23 -6.95 -6.92 -1.85
N PHE A 24 -5.99 -6.95 -2.76
CA PHE A 24 -6.12 -7.61 -4.07
C PHE A 24 -5.07 -8.69 -4.24
N LEU A 25 -5.52 -9.86 -4.71
CA LEU A 25 -4.63 -10.95 -5.08
C LEU A 25 -4.07 -10.74 -6.49
N ILE A 26 -2.79 -11.03 -6.67
CA ILE A 26 -2.13 -10.95 -7.97
C ILE A 26 -2.11 -12.36 -8.57
N TYR A 27 -2.76 -12.52 -9.72
CA TYR A 27 -2.76 -13.73 -10.51
C TYR A 27 -1.95 -13.53 -11.79
N HIS A 28 -1.05 -14.46 -12.09
CA HIS A 28 -0.29 -14.41 -13.33
C HIS A 28 -1.20 -14.72 -14.53
N LYS A 29 -1.07 -13.93 -15.60
CA LYS A 29 -2.05 -13.89 -16.70
C LYS A 29 -2.18 -15.23 -17.43
N ASN A 30 -1.07 -15.95 -17.62
CA ASN A 30 -1.00 -17.14 -18.47
C ASN A 30 -1.38 -18.42 -17.73
N ASP A 31 -0.79 -18.67 -16.57
CA ASP A 31 -0.96 -19.92 -15.81
C ASP A 31 -2.07 -19.82 -14.74
N LYS A 32 -2.67 -18.63 -14.55
CA LYS A 32 -3.70 -18.34 -13.54
C LYS A 32 -3.25 -18.72 -12.13
N LYS A 33 -1.95 -18.73 -11.87
CA LYS A 33 -1.39 -18.99 -10.55
C LYS A 33 -1.50 -17.72 -9.70
N LYS A 34 -1.88 -17.86 -8.43
CA LYS A 34 -1.75 -16.78 -7.44
C LYS A 34 -0.26 -16.60 -7.14
N ILE A 35 0.29 -15.44 -7.45
CA ILE A 35 1.72 -15.14 -7.34
C ILE A 35 2.06 -14.02 -6.35
N GLY A 36 1.05 -13.37 -5.78
CA GLY A 36 1.28 -12.25 -4.88
C GLY A 36 0.02 -11.56 -4.40
N MET A 37 0.21 -10.39 -3.83
CA MET A 37 -0.83 -9.53 -3.29
C MET A 37 -0.38 -8.07 -3.31
N VAL A 38 -1.32 -7.16 -3.52
CA VAL A 38 -1.16 -5.72 -3.30
C VAL A 38 -2.25 -5.24 -2.35
N ARG A 39 -1.89 -4.36 -1.41
CA ARG A 39 -2.74 -3.93 -0.31
C ARG A 39 -2.66 -2.43 -0.11
N LEU A 40 -3.78 -1.84 0.28
CA LEU A 40 -3.82 -0.59 1.04
C LEU A 40 -4.07 -0.94 2.49
N THR A 41 -3.27 -0.41 3.39
CA THR A 41 -3.44 -0.57 4.84
C THR A 41 -3.54 0.76 5.53
N ASP A 42 -4.10 0.75 6.74
CA ASP A 42 -4.16 1.91 7.62
C ASP A 42 -4.85 3.12 6.96
N ILE A 43 -5.92 2.89 6.20
CA ILE A 43 -6.63 3.95 5.50
C ILE A 43 -7.20 4.95 6.51
N GLN A 44 -6.64 6.15 6.51
CA GLN A 44 -7.12 7.28 7.30
C GLN A 44 -8.12 8.08 6.47
N TRP A 45 -9.40 7.71 6.54
CA TRP A 45 -10.45 8.32 5.71
C TRP A 45 -10.56 9.84 5.88
N LEU A 46 -10.36 10.36 7.09
CA LEU A 46 -10.37 11.81 7.36
C LEU A 46 -9.21 12.52 6.65
N ASN A 47 -8.01 11.94 6.73
CA ASN A 47 -6.79 12.51 6.15
C ASN A 47 -6.62 12.15 4.67
N ARG A 48 -7.44 11.20 4.18
CA ARG A 48 -7.41 10.64 2.83
C ARG A 48 -6.02 10.11 2.48
N ASN A 49 -5.42 9.32 3.36
CA ASN A 49 -4.16 8.66 3.07
C ASN A 49 -4.14 7.20 3.51
N ALA A 50 -3.20 6.43 2.94
CA ALA A 50 -3.05 5.02 3.22
C ALA A 50 -1.63 4.56 2.92
N ASN A 51 -1.23 3.45 3.55
CA ASN A 51 0.01 2.76 3.25
C ASN A 51 -0.21 1.75 2.11
N ILE A 52 0.67 1.73 1.10
CA ILE A 52 0.67 0.70 0.06
C ILE A 52 1.74 -0.35 0.33
N PHE A 53 1.36 -1.61 0.14
CA PHE A 53 2.26 -2.75 0.24
C PHE A 53 2.05 -3.70 -0.94
N THR A 54 3.13 -4.19 -1.54
CA THR A 54 3.06 -5.20 -2.61
C THR A 54 4.07 -6.31 -2.33
N VAL A 55 3.64 -7.56 -2.46
CA VAL A 55 4.49 -8.74 -2.33
C VAL A 55 4.28 -9.67 -3.52
N ILE A 56 5.39 -10.17 -4.05
CA ILE A 56 5.42 -11.25 -5.03
C ILE A 56 6.11 -12.43 -4.35
N GLY A 57 5.44 -13.58 -4.31
CA GLY A 57 5.90 -14.76 -3.58
C GLY A 57 7.08 -15.42 -4.27
N GLU A 58 6.85 -16.10 -5.39
CA GLU A 58 7.86 -16.91 -6.03
C GLU A 58 8.90 -16.07 -6.78
N SER A 59 10.17 -16.39 -6.56
CA SER A 59 11.32 -15.68 -7.12
C SER A 59 11.37 -15.69 -8.65
N GLU A 60 10.76 -16.70 -9.29
CA GLU A 60 10.58 -16.78 -10.73
C GLU A 60 9.78 -15.60 -11.32
N TYR A 61 8.98 -14.90 -10.50
CA TYR A 61 8.18 -13.74 -10.91
C TYR A 61 8.84 -12.40 -10.53
N TRP A 62 9.96 -12.41 -9.82
CA TRP A 62 10.66 -11.18 -9.42
C TRP A 62 11.35 -10.51 -10.61
N GLY A 63 11.47 -9.18 -10.56
CA GLY A 63 12.16 -8.41 -11.60
C GLY A 63 11.40 -8.27 -12.94
N LYS A 64 10.23 -8.91 -13.08
CA LYS A 64 9.40 -8.89 -14.30
C LYS A 64 8.44 -7.70 -14.39
N GLY A 65 8.56 -6.71 -13.51
CA GLY A 65 7.66 -5.53 -13.48
C GLY A 65 6.28 -5.77 -12.86
N ILE A 66 5.95 -7.01 -12.47
CA ILE A 66 4.62 -7.38 -11.93
C ILE A 66 4.24 -6.56 -10.69
N ALA A 67 5.18 -6.36 -9.76
CA ALA A 67 4.92 -5.54 -8.57
C ALA A 67 4.60 -4.08 -8.92
N VAL A 68 5.22 -3.55 -9.98
CA VAL A 68 4.96 -2.19 -10.47
C VAL A 68 3.59 -2.13 -11.16
N GLU A 69 3.23 -3.12 -11.98
CA GLU A 69 1.89 -3.20 -12.59
C GLU A 69 0.80 -3.24 -11.52
N ALA A 70 0.94 -4.13 -10.52
CA ALA A 70 -0.01 -4.23 -9.42
C ALA A 70 -0.07 -2.96 -8.57
N GLY A 71 1.09 -2.35 -8.26
CA GLY A 71 1.17 -1.09 -7.55
C GLY A 71 0.49 0.05 -8.30
N LYS A 72 0.71 0.18 -9.62
CA LYS A 72 0.07 1.21 -10.45
C LYS A 72 -1.45 1.07 -10.40
N LEU A 73 -1.98 -0.15 -10.57
CA LEU A 73 -3.42 -0.41 -10.50
C LEU A 73 -4.00 -0.05 -9.12
N MET A 74 -3.29 -0.39 -8.03
CA MET A 74 -3.75 -0.05 -6.68
C MET A 74 -3.72 1.46 -6.42
N ILE A 75 -2.69 2.17 -6.91
CA ILE A 75 -2.61 3.63 -6.78
C ILE A 75 -3.73 4.31 -7.58
N THR A 76 -4.00 3.85 -8.81
CA THR A 76 -5.14 4.33 -9.60
C THR A 76 -6.44 4.13 -8.85
N TYR A 77 -6.70 2.92 -8.35
CA TYR A 77 -7.88 2.63 -7.53
C TYR A 77 -7.97 3.54 -6.29
N ALA A 78 -6.85 3.74 -5.59
CA ALA A 78 -6.80 4.60 -4.42
C ALA A 78 -7.19 6.06 -4.73
N PHE A 79 -6.75 6.60 -5.86
CA PHE A 79 -6.99 8.00 -6.21
C PHE A 79 -8.32 8.23 -6.94
N GLU A 80 -8.73 7.32 -7.82
CA GLU A 80 -9.94 7.45 -8.63
C GLU A 80 -11.18 6.99 -7.85
N GLU A 81 -11.13 5.81 -7.24
CA GLU A 81 -12.30 5.19 -6.61
C GLU A 81 -12.43 5.56 -5.13
N LEU A 82 -11.33 5.45 -4.37
CA LEU A 82 -11.34 5.78 -2.94
C LEU A 82 -11.16 7.27 -2.66
N ASN A 83 -10.87 8.06 -3.70
CA ASN A 83 -10.59 9.48 -3.61
C ASN A 83 -9.55 9.81 -2.52
N LEU A 84 -8.51 9.00 -2.37
CA LEU A 84 -7.40 9.32 -1.47
C LEU A 84 -6.60 10.51 -2.03
N HIS A 85 -5.86 11.17 -1.16
CA HIS A 85 -5.02 12.33 -1.45
C HIS A 85 -3.54 11.96 -1.52
N LYS A 86 -3.10 11.03 -0.65
CA LYS A 86 -1.69 10.63 -0.52
C LYS A 86 -1.58 9.12 -0.32
N ILE A 87 -0.63 8.49 -1.00
CA ILE A 87 -0.24 7.10 -0.76
C ILE A 87 1.22 7.08 -0.33
N HIS A 88 1.52 6.34 0.72
CA HIS A 88 2.88 6.21 1.24
C HIS A 88 3.30 4.76 1.40
N THR A 89 4.61 4.52 1.47
CA THR A 89 5.17 3.21 1.79
C THR A 89 6.47 3.37 2.58
N SER A 90 6.88 2.30 3.25
CA SER A 90 8.14 2.23 3.98
C SER A 90 9.00 1.13 3.41
N ILE A 91 10.27 1.42 3.14
CA ILE A 91 11.23 0.49 2.56
C ILE A 91 12.50 0.52 3.39
N TYR A 92 12.83 -0.59 4.03
CA TYR A 92 14.10 -0.73 4.73
C TYR A 92 15.24 -1.11 3.75
N THR A 93 16.45 -0.65 4.05
CA THR A 93 17.64 -1.05 3.29
C THR A 93 18.15 -2.42 3.73
N PRO A 94 18.67 -3.28 2.82
CA PRO A 94 19.08 -3.00 1.43
C PRO A 94 18.06 -3.43 0.34
N ASN A 95 16.76 -3.18 0.50
CA ASN A 95 15.74 -3.66 -0.46
C ASN A 95 15.70 -2.87 -1.80
N GLU A 96 16.71 -3.04 -2.65
CA GLU A 96 16.83 -2.36 -3.95
C GLU A 96 15.64 -2.62 -4.89
N ARG A 97 15.02 -3.80 -4.83
CA ARG A 97 13.88 -4.15 -5.69
C ARG A 97 12.68 -3.26 -5.37
N SER A 98 12.37 -3.09 -4.08
CA SER A 98 11.31 -2.19 -3.64
C SER A 98 11.64 -0.73 -3.93
N LEU A 99 12.90 -0.29 -3.75
CA LEU A 99 13.32 1.07 -4.11
C LEU A 99 13.10 1.37 -5.60
N LYS A 100 13.50 0.46 -6.49
CA LYS A 100 13.26 0.58 -7.94
C LYS A 100 11.77 0.57 -8.27
N ALA A 101 10.97 -0.20 -7.54
CA ALA A 101 9.52 -0.21 -7.73
C ALA A 101 8.88 1.11 -7.29
N ALA A 102 9.25 1.65 -6.13
CA ALA A 102 8.75 2.94 -5.62
C ALA A 102 9.02 4.08 -6.62
N ALA A 103 10.25 4.16 -7.15
CA ALA A 103 10.59 5.14 -8.18
C ALA A 103 9.72 5.02 -9.44
N LYS A 104 9.47 3.79 -9.92
CA LYS A 104 8.62 3.54 -11.11
C LYS A 104 7.13 3.81 -10.87
N LEU A 105 6.71 3.83 -9.60
CA LEU A 105 5.36 4.18 -9.18
C LEU A 105 5.22 5.70 -8.94
N GLY A 106 6.27 6.48 -9.14
CA GLY A 106 6.26 7.93 -8.93
C GLY A 106 6.31 8.33 -7.45
N LEU A 107 6.64 7.40 -6.54
CA LEU A 107 6.83 7.77 -5.14
C LEU A 107 8.18 8.47 -4.94
N VAL A 108 8.15 9.53 -4.15
CA VAL A 108 9.29 10.36 -3.78
C VAL A 108 9.65 10.12 -2.32
N GLU A 109 10.94 10.08 -2.01
CA GLU A 109 11.43 9.92 -0.64
C GLU A 109 11.12 11.18 0.18
N GLU A 110 10.43 11.02 1.30
CA GLU A 110 10.09 12.11 2.23
C GLU A 110 11.01 12.13 3.46
N ALA A 111 11.48 10.96 3.91
CA ALA A 111 12.32 10.84 5.10
C ALA A 111 13.14 9.55 5.14
N VAL A 112 14.25 9.59 5.88
CA VAL A 112 15.02 8.41 6.30
C VAL A 112 15.01 8.34 7.82
N LEU A 113 14.42 7.29 8.37
CA LEU A 113 14.35 7.03 9.80
C LEU A 113 15.48 6.08 10.17
N ARG A 114 16.53 6.64 10.79
CA ARG A 114 17.77 5.92 11.09
C ARG A 114 17.54 4.81 12.11
N GLU A 115 18.09 3.63 11.84
CA GLU A 115 18.06 2.46 12.75
C GLU A 115 16.64 2.05 13.23
N GLU A 116 15.58 2.41 12.48
CA GLU A 116 14.19 2.21 12.89
C GLU A 116 13.76 0.73 12.86
N ILE A 117 14.31 -0.07 11.94
CA ILE A 117 13.89 -1.46 11.74
C ILE A 117 14.94 -2.42 12.27
N TYR A 118 14.51 -3.38 13.09
CA TYR A 118 15.35 -4.50 13.51
C TYR A 118 15.06 -5.74 12.66
N ILE A 119 16.05 -6.19 11.89
CA ILE A 119 15.94 -7.36 11.03
C ILE A 119 17.28 -8.11 11.00
N ASP A 120 17.22 -9.45 10.99
CA ASP A 120 18.40 -10.31 10.91
C ASP A 120 19.54 -9.97 11.90
N GLY A 121 19.16 -9.52 13.10
CA GLY A 121 20.11 -9.21 14.18
C GLY A 121 20.69 -7.80 14.15
N VAL A 122 20.33 -6.96 13.19
CA VAL A 122 20.86 -5.59 13.02
C VAL A 122 19.75 -4.55 12.93
N HIS A 123 20.05 -3.33 13.36
CA HIS A 123 19.21 -2.17 13.10
C HIS A 123 19.56 -1.59 11.72
N VAL A 124 18.54 -1.31 10.90
CA VAL A 124 18.67 -0.70 9.58
C VAL A 124 17.76 0.49 9.42
N ASP A 125 18.11 1.37 8.49
CA ASP A 125 17.35 2.58 8.18
C ASP A 125 16.05 2.22 7.45
N ASN A 126 14.98 2.98 7.75
CA ASN A 126 13.71 2.90 7.06
C ASN A 126 13.45 4.14 6.22
N HIS A 127 13.22 3.94 4.94
CA HIS A 127 12.97 5.03 3.99
C HIS A 127 11.47 5.19 3.79
N LYS A 128 10.95 6.39 4.02
CA LYS A 128 9.55 6.75 3.83
C LYS A 128 9.38 7.40 2.47
N PHE A 129 8.48 6.84 1.67
CA PHE A 129 8.17 7.32 0.34
C PHE A 129 6.69 7.68 0.23
N ALA A 130 6.35 8.64 -0.62
CA ALA A 130 4.96 8.96 -0.92
C ALA A 130 4.74 9.49 -2.33
N VAL A 131 3.50 9.38 -2.80
CA VAL A 131 2.98 10.05 -4.00
C VAL A 131 1.67 10.74 -3.66
N PHE A 132 1.51 11.98 -4.13
CA PHE A 132 0.28 12.74 -4.00
C PHE A 132 -0.59 12.57 -5.26
N LYS A 133 -1.91 12.68 -5.11
CA LYS A 133 -2.85 12.57 -6.23
C LYS A 133 -2.53 13.55 -7.36
N GLU A 134 -2.11 14.76 -7.02
CA GLU A 134 -1.75 15.79 -8.00
C GLU A 134 -0.49 15.41 -8.80
N ASP A 135 0.56 14.95 -8.13
CA ASP A 135 1.78 14.48 -8.79
C ASP A 135 1.50 13.28 -9.71
N TRP A 136 0.67 12.35 -9.26
CA TRP A 136 0.23 11.20 -10.06
C TRP A 136 -0.54 11.62 -11.31
N LEU A 137 -1.47 12.59 -11.21
CA LEU A 137 -2.18 13.15 -12.37
C LEU A 137 -1.21 13.78 -13.38
N ASN A 138 -0.22 14.52 -12.88
CA ASN A 138 0.78 15.18 -13.72
C ASN A 138 1.68 14.17 -14.46
N LEU A 139 2.07 13.08 -13.80
CA LEU A 139 2.83 11.99 -14.43
C LEU A 139 2.05 11.33 -15.57
N ASN A 140 0.78 11.01 -15.36
CA ASN A 140 -0.05 10.34 -16.36
C ASN A 140 -0.35 11.24 -17.57
N ASN A 141 -0.53 12.54 -17.35
CA ASN A 141 -0.75 13.50 -18.45
C ASN A 141 0.47 13.67 -19.36
N ASN A 142 1.68 13.40 -18.84
CA ASN A 142 2.92 13.43 -19.62
C ASN A 142 3.20 12.13 -20.38
N GLU A 143 2.62 10.99 -19.98
CA GLU A 143 2.71 9.73 -20.73
C GLU A 143 1.78 9.69 -21.97
N ILE A 144 0.79 10.60 -22.06
CA ILE A 144 -0.19 10.67 -23.15
C ILE A 144 0.20 11.69 -24.25
N LYS A 145 1.26 12.49 -24.03
CA LYS A 145 1.82 13.41 -25.03
C LYS A 145 2.99 12.78 -25.78
#